data_AF-A0A1G0FWE0-F1
#
_entry.id   AF-A0A1G0FWE0-F1
#
_cell.length_a   1.000
_cell.length_b   1.000
_cell.length_c   1.000
_cell.angle_alpha   90.00
_cell.angle_beta   90.00
_cell.angle_gamma   90.00
#
_symmetry.space_group_name_H-M   'P 1'
#
loop_
_entity.id
_entity.type
_entity.pdbx_description
1 polymer ?
#
loop_
_entity_poly.entity_id
_entity_poly.type
_entity_poly.pdbx_seq_one_letter_code
_entity_poly.pdbx_strand_id
1 'polypeptide(L)' 'MSYVIVAAIGLFFLFEGILPFIAPKLWRRMVSVMAQQSDRSLHITGLICMLIGLFLLYIAHHFVV' A
#
# COMPACT_ATOMS: atom_id res chain seq x y z
N MET A 1 -16.36 -7.41 17.88
CA MET A 1 -15.51 -7.97 16.81
C MET A 1 -15.84 -7.47 15.40
N SER A 2 -17.10 -7.15 15.08
CA SER A 2 -17.53 -6.73 13.72
C SER A 2 -17.06 -5.34 13.28
N TYR A 3 -16.85 -4.39 14.21
CA TYR A 3 -16.42 -3.03 13.86
C TYR A 3 -14.94 -2.92 13.52
N VAL A 4 -14.12 -3.92 13.86
CA VAL A 4 -12.66 -3.89 13.64
C VAL A 4 -12.33 -3.87 12.16
N ILE A 5 -13.08 -4.62 11.34
CA ILE A 5 -12.88 -4.68 9.89
C ILE A 5 -13.24 -3.32 9.26
N VAL A 6 -14.38 -2.74 9.67
CA VAL A 6 -14.81 -1.42 9.19
C VAL A 6 -13.83 -0.33 9.61
N ALA A 7 -13.32 -0.38 10.85
CA ALA A 7 -12.32 0.55 11.34
C ALA A 7 -10.97 0.40 10.61
N ALA A 8 -10.51 -0.83 10.35
CA ALA A 8 -9.28 -1.09 9.60
C ALA A 8 -9.36 -0.56 8.16
N ILE A 9 -10.50 -0.78 7.48
CA ILE A 9 -10.75 -0.24 6.14
C ILE A 9 -10.78 1.30 6.20
N GLY A 10 -11.48 1.88 7.18
CA GLY A 10 -11.53 3.33 7.35
C GLY A 10 -10.15 3.96 7.58
N LEU A 11 -9.31 3.32 8.40
CA LEU A 11 -7.93 3.75 8.64
C LEU A 11 -7.07 3.61 7.38
N PHE A 12 -7.19 2.51 6.62
CA PHE A 12 -6.50 2.34 5.36
C PHE A 12 -6.80 3.48 4.39
N PHE A 13 -8.08 3.81 4.19
CA PHE A 13 -8.48 4.94 3.35
C PHE A 13 -8.00 6.30 3.88
N LEU A 14 -8.01 6.49 5.21
CA LEU A 14 -7.51 7.72 5.83
C LEU A 14 -6.02 7.92 5.57
N PHE A 15 -5.21 6.87 5.73
CA PHE A 15 -3.77 6.93 5.47
C PHE A 15 -3.47 7.14 3.98
N GLU A 16 -4.16 6.42 3.10
CA GLU A 16 -3.98 6.56 1.65
C GLU A 16 -4.40 7.96 1.15
N GLY A 17 -5.40 8.58 1.80
CA GLY A 17 -5.91 9.92 1.48
C GLY A 17 -5.12 11.08 2.12
N ILE A 18 -4.32 10.82 3.16
CA ILE A 18 -3.59 11.88 3.88
C ILE A 18 -2.55 12.56 2.99
N LEU A 19 -1.80 11.77 2.22
CA LEU A 19 -0.71 12.25 1.38
C LEU A 19 -1.22 13.13 0.21
N PRO A 20 -2.27 12.75 -0.56
CA PRO A 20 -2.84 13.62 -1.58
C PRO A 20 -3.52 14.86 -0.98
N PHE A 21 -4.03 14.81 0.26
CA PHE A 21 -4.66 15.94 0.94
C PHE A 21 -3.64 16.98 1.44
N ILE A 22 -2.60 16.54 2.16
CA ILE A 22 -1.60 17.43 2.76
C ILE A 22 -0.63 17.97 1.69
N ALA A 23 -0.17 17.12 0.77
CA ALA A 23 0.90 17.46 -0.18
C ALA A 23 0.57 17.02 -1.61
N PRO A 24 -0.45 17.62 -2.27
CA PRO A 24 -0.90 17.21 -3.61
C PRO A 24 0.19 17.34 -4.68
N LYS A 25 1.10 18.31 -4.56
CA LYS A 25 2.24 18.48 -5.49
C LYS A 25 3.26 17.35 -5.38
N LEU A 26 3.56 16.92 -4.14
CA LEU A 26 4.46 15.79 -3.89
C LEU A 26 3.84 14.50 -4.43
N TRP A 27 2.56 14.26 -4.12
CA TRP A 27 1.81 13.11 -4.64
C TRP A 27 1.84 13.04 -6.17
N ARG A 28 1.50 14.14 -6.86
CA ARG A 28 1.55 14.20 -8.33
C ARG A 28 2.94 13.91 -8.87
N ARG A 29 4.00 14.39 -8.22
CA ARG A 29 5.39 14.12 -8.63
C ARG A 29 5.72 12.63 -8.48
N MET A 30 5.36 12.02 -7.35
CA MET A 30 5.57 10.57 -7.11
C MET A 30 4.85 9.72 -8.16
N VAL A 31 3.58 10.02 -8.41
CA VAL A 31 2.78 9.33 -9.44
C VAL A 31 3.38 9.55 -10.83
N SER A 32 3.85 10.76 -11.17
CA SER A 32 4.48 11.01 -12.47
C SER A 32 5.79 10.26 -12.66
N VAL A 33 6.58 10.08 -11.59
CA VAL A 33 7.82 9.30 -11.63
C VAL A 33 7.51 7.84 -11.85
N MET A 34 6.46 7.32 -11.20
CA MET A 34 5.97 5.96 -11.43
C MET A 34 5.41 5.78 -12.84
N ALA A 35 4.69 6.77 -13.38
CA ALA A 35 4.14 6.73 -14.73
C ALA A 35 5.21 6.82 -15.83
N GLN A 36 6.40 7.35 -15.52
CA GLN A 36 7.56 7.38 -16.43
C GLN A 36 8.38 6.09 -16.37
N GLN A 37 8.16 5.22 -15.37
CA GLN A 37 8.78 3.90 -15.32
C GLN A 37 8.12 2.96 -16.32
N SER A 38 8.92 2.09 -16.95
CA SER A 38 8.38 1.07 -17.86
C SER A 38 7.38 0.15 -17.13
N ASP A 39 6.31 -0.26 -17.81
CA ASP A 39 5.28 -1.16 -17.26
C ASP A 39 5.86 -2.44 -16.65
N ARG A 40 6.96 -2.95 -17.23
CA ARG A 40 7.69 -4.12 -16.73
C ARG A 40 8.29 -3.88 -15.35
N SER A 41 8.92 -2.72 -15.14
CA SER A 41 9.51 -2.34 -13.85
C SER A 41 8.42 -2.16 -12.79
N LEU A 42 7.30 -1.56 -13.18
CA LEU A 42 6.15 -1.35 -12.29
C LEU A 42 5.54 -2.69 -11.84
N HIS A 43 5.35 -3.64 -12.77
CA HIS A 43 4.87 -4.98 -12.43
C HIS A 43 5.83 -5.76 -11.55
N ILE A 44 7.14 -5.72 -11.82
CA ILE A 44 8.14 -6.42 -10.99
C ILE A 44 8.16 -5.83 -9.59
N THR A 45 8.15 -4.50 -9.47
CA THR A 45 8.11 -3.82 -8.17
C THR A 45 6.83 -4.18 -7.41
N GLY A 46 5.68 -4.18 -8.08
CA GLY A 46 4.41 -4.62 -7.51
C GLY A 46 4.44 -6.07 -7.06
N LEU A 47 5.03 -6.96 -7.86
CA LEU A 47 5.17 -8.39 -7.55
C LEU A 47 6.08 -8.62 -6.34
N ILE A 48 7.19 -7.89 -6.24
CA ILE A 48 8.07 -7.91 -5.06
C ILE A 48 7.31 -7.41 -3.81
N CYS A 49 6.58 -6.30 -3.90
CA CYS A 49 5.77 -5.79 -2.79
C CYS A 49 4.70 -6.79 -2.35
N MET A 50 4.01 -7.44 -3.30
CA MET A 50 3.03 -8.49 -2.99
C MET A 50 3.67 -9.69 -2.30
N LEU A 51 4.84 -10.16 -2.76
CA LEU A 51 5.56 -11.27 -2.14
C LEU A 51 6.04 -10.94 -0.72
N ILE A 52 6.59 -9.73 -0.52
CA ILE A 52 7.00 -9.26 0.81
C ILE A 52 5.78 -9.20 1.74
N GLY A 53 4.67 -8.63 1.29
CA GLY A 53 3.43 -8.55 2.06
C GLY A 53 2.89 -9.94 2.44
N LEU A 54 2.91 -10.89 1.50
CA LEU A 54 2.51 -12.27 1.74
C LEU A 54 3.43 -12.96 2.76
N PHE A 55 4.74 -12.75 2.66
CA PHE A 55 5.71 -13.30 3.59
C PHE A 55 5.53 -12.73 5.01
N LEU A 56 5.30 -11.42 5.11
CA LEU A 56 5.00 -10.75 6.38
C LEU A 56 3.71 -11.29 7.00
N LEU A 57 2.65 -11.45 6.20
CA LEU A 57 1.38 -12.00 6.64
C LEU A 57 1.53 -13.45 7.10
N TYR A 58 2.33 -14.26 6.39
CA TYR A 58 2.61 -15.64 6.77
C TYR A 58 3.35 -15.73 8.11
N ILE A 59 4.37 -14.88 8.33
CA ILE A 59 5.07 -14.80 9.61
C ILE A 59 4.12 -14.33 10.71
N ALA A 60 3.35 -13.27 10.48
CA ALA A 60 2.42 -12.73 11.46
C ALA A 60 1.35 -13.75 11.84
N HIS A 61 0.80 -14.48 10.86
CA HIS A 61 -0.16 -15.56 11.12
C HIS A 61 0.47 -16.71 11.92
N HIS A 62 1.69 -17.14 11.58
CA HIS A 62 2.39 -18.18 12.34
C HIS A 62 2.77 -17.75 13.76
N PHE A 63 2.94 -16.45 14.01
CA PHE A 63 3.27 -15.91 15.34
C PHE A 63 2.02 -15.67 16.21
N VAL A 64 0.85 -15.52 15.60
CA VAL A 64 -0.43 -15.21 16.29
C VAL A 64 -1.27 -16.47 16.58
N VAL A 65 -1.04 -17.59 15.87
CA VAL A 65 -1.67 -18.90 16.11
C VAL A 65 -0.74 -19.79 16.93
#